data_AF-A0AAW0VUY7-F1
#
_entry.id   AF-A0AAW0VUY7-F1
#
_cell.length_a   1.000
_cell.length_b   1.000
_cell.length_c   1.000
_cell.angle_alpha   90.00
_cell.angle_beta   90.00
_cell.angle_gamma   90.00
#
_symmetry.space_group_name_H-M   'P 1'
#
loop_
_entity.id
_entity.type
_entity.pdbx_description
1 polymer ?
#
loop_
_entity_poly.entity_id
_entity_poly.type
_entity_poly.pdbx_seq_one_letter_code
_entity_poly.pdbx_strand_id
1 'polypeptide(L)'
;MNNMADKLLRGGDSKNPLNVRPGGTFFKQFVPMSSTRKYDLVTCSRSLFELPDIAARLRTIDILWRKTHSYLLIVEAGSNAGYRLVLEARDYVLELSRRAHEEGESNPTGYVFSPCSHDKFCPRYLDGTNIPCNFEVSYRPFSINRKINALKDRFSYVIIKRGKRNEDVDQQWPRVIQNPSLKKKHVICHLCTKYGTLQELTVTKRRHGKACYSVSKKASWGDLFPVVLPEPELTQATESTDIITENGDDLGNKENIGKEDM
;
A
#
# COMPACT_ATOMS: atom_id res chain seq x y z
N MET A 1 -9.76 1.43 27.53
CA MET A 1 -9.38 0.29 26.66
C MET A 1 -8.75 -0.87 27.45
N ASN A 2 -7.81 -0.62 28.37
CA ASN A 2 -7.04 -1.68 29.05
C ASN A 2 -7.86 -2.63 29.96
N ASN A 3 -8.90 -2.15 30.65
CA ASN A 3 -9.70 -2.99 31.57
C ASN A 3 -10.50 -4.09 30.86
N MET A 4 -11.02 -3.80 29.66
CA MET A 4 -11.76 -4.80 28.88
C MET A 4 -10.80 -5.84 28.30
N ALA A 5 -9.64 -5.41 27.82
CA ALA A 5 -8.62 -6.33 27.33
C ALA A 5 -8.11 -7.27 28.43
N ASP A 6 -7.83 -6.75 29.64
CA ASP A 6 -7.47 -7.58 30.79
C ASP A 6 -8.57 -8.60 31.15
N LYS A 7 -9.84 -8.19 31.18
CA LYS A 7 -10.97 -9.11 31.38
C LYS A 7 -11.03 -10.21 30.33
N LEU A 8 -10.88 -9.87 29.06
CA LEU A 8 -10.90 -10.86 27.97
C LEU A 8 -9.75 -11.87 28.10
N LEU A 9 -8.55 -11.41 28.47
CA LEU A 9 -7.42 -12.30 28.71
C LEU A 9 -7.60 -13.21 29.92
N ARG A 10 -8.56 -12.93 30.81
CA ARG A 10 -8.92 -13.75 31.97
C ARG A 10 -10.20 -14.57 31.73
N GLY A 11 -10.64 -14.70 30.48
CA GLY A 11 -11.84 -15.47 30.15
C GLY A 11 -13.15 -14.78 30.59
N GLY A 12 -13.15 -13.45 30.70
CA GLY A 12 -14.32 -12.65 31.01
C GLY A 12 -14.51 -12.32 32.50
N ASP A 13 -13.73 -12.94 33.40
CA ASP A 13 -13.77 -12.67 34.84
C ASP A 13 -12.41 -12.14 35.32
N SER A 14 -12.39 -10.94 35.91
CA SER A 14 -11.17 -10.33 36.47
C SER A 14 -10.52 -11.15 37.59
N LYS A 15 -11.26 -12.06 38.24
CA LYS A 15 -10.73 -12.93 39.31
C LYS A 15 -9.91 -14.10 38.78
N ASN A 16 -10.12 -14.49 37.52
CA ASN A 16 -9.40 -15.61 36.92
C ASN A 16 -7.93 -15.26 36.67
N PRO A 17 -7.04 -16.26 36.66
CA PRO A 17 -5.67 -16.06 36.18
C PRO A 17 -5.68 -15.66 34.69
N LEU A 18 -4.59 -15.03 34.26
CA LEU A 18 -4.39 -14.71 32.85
C LEU A 18 -4.26 -16.00 32.03
N ASN A 19 -5.02 -16.11 30.95
CA ASN A 19 -4.92 -17.19 29.96
C ASN A 19 -3.77 -16.96 28.95
N VAL A 20 -2.76 -16.20 29.37
CA VAL A 20 -1.57 -15.86 28.58
C VAL A 20 -0.33 -16.02 29.45
N ARG A 21 0.83 -16.18 28.81
CA ARG A 21 2.11 -16.33 29.50
C ARG A 21 2.33 -15.14 30.46
N PRO A 22 2.59 -15.39 31.76
CA PRO A 22 2.95 -14.33 32.70
C PRO A 22 4.14 -13.52 32.20
N GLY A 23 4.03 -12.18 32.25
CA GLY A 23 5.07 -11.27 31.75
C GLY A 23 5.26 -11.28 30.23
N GLY A 24 4.39 -11.92 29.46
CA GLY A 24 4.43 -11.93 27.98
C GLY A 24 3.55 -10.86 27.32
N THR A 25 2.60 -10.28 28.07
CA THR A 25 1.64 -9.32 27.54
C THR A 25 1.67 -8.04 28.37
N PHE A 26 1.81 -6.90 27.69
CA PHE A 26 1.87 -5.59 28.32
C PHE A 26 0.94 -4.63 27.58
N PHE A 27 0.08 -3.94 28.32
CA PHE A 27 -0.74 -2.87 27.78
C PHE A 27 -0.09 -1.54 28.10
N LYS A 28 0.19 -0.76 27.05
CA LYS A 28 0.71 0.59 27.18
C LYS A 28 -0.28 1.55 26.54
N GLN A 29 -0.63 2.61 27.25
CA GLN A 29 -1.50 3.66 26.71
C GLN A 29 -0.82 4.42 25.58
N PHE A 30 0.50 4.64 25.69
CA PHE A 30 1.30 5.36 24.70
C PHE A 30 2.41 4.47 24.17
N VAL A 31 2.75 4.65 22.89
CA VAL A 31 3.88 3.95 22.27
C VAL A 31 5.17 4.45 22.93
N PRO A 32 5.99 3.58 23.55
CA PRO A 32 7.17 4.03 24.27
C PRO A 32 8.21 4.57 23.30
N MET A 33 8.67 5.81 23.50
CA MET A 33 9.63 6.47 22.59
C MET A 33 11.01 5.78 22.53
N SER A 34 11.44 5.14 23.62
CA SER A 34 12.70 4.38 23.64
C SER A 34 12.67 3.23 22.62
N SER A 35 13.65 3.20 21.71
CA SER A 35 13.85 2.15 20.71
C SER A 35 14.84 1.06 21.14
N THR A 36 15.24 1.04 22.42
CA THR A 36 16.23 0.08 22.96
C THR A 36 15.78 -1.36 22.78
N ARG A 37 14.48 -1.63 22.95
CA ARG A 37 13.88 -2.93 22.62
C ARG A 37 13.26 -2.86 21.23
N LYS A 38 13.68 -3.78 20.37
CA LYS A 38 13.12 -4.01 19.04
C LYS A 38 12.35 -5.33 19.01
N TYR A 39 11.47 -5.49 18.03
CA TYR A 39 10.58 -6.64 17.88
C TYR A 39 10.67 -7.19 16.46
N ASP A 40 10.63 -8.51 16.32
CA ASP A 40 10.67 -9.16 15.00
C ASP A 40 9.43 -8.84 14.16
N LEU A 41 8.27 -8.65 14.81
CA LEU A 41 7.04 -8.24 14.15
C LEU A 41 6.42 -7.08 14.92
N VAL A 42 6.20 -5.96 14.21
CA VAL A 42 5.45 -4.81 14.69
C VAL A 42 4.22 -4.65 13.81
N THR A 43 3.05 -4.49 14.41
CA THR A 43 1.78 -4.39 13.68
C THR A 43 1.05 -3.10 14.02
N CYS A 44 0.60 -2.36 13.01
CA CYS A 44 -0.36 -1.27 13.12
C CYS A 44 -1.64 -1.68 12.40
N SER A 45 -2.65 -2.12 13.14
CA SER A 45 -3.88 -2.68 12.56
C SER A 45 -5.06 -1.77 12.89
N ARG A 46 -5.63 -1.13 11.87
CA ARG A 46 -6.85 -0.33 11.96
C ARG A 46 -6.75 0.78 13.02
N SER A 47 -5.63 1.49 13.03
CA SER A 47 -5.28 2.46 14.08
C SER A 47 -4.85 3.83 13.55
N LEU A 48 -4.46 3.95 12.27
CA LEU A 48 -4.03 5.22 11.70
C LEU A 48 -5.18 6.22 11.55
N PHE A 49 -6.41 5.73 11.35
CA PHE A 49 -7.61 6.59 11.36
C PHE A 49 -7.90 7.23 12.71
N GLU A 50 -7.47 6.60 13.80
CA GLU A 50 -7.71 7.08 15.17
C GLU A 50 -6.73 8.20 15.57
N LEU A 51 -5.74 8.50 14.72
CA LEU A 51 -4.76 9.54 14.98
C LEU A 51 -5.27 10.89 14.43
N PRO A 52 -5.14 11.97 15.22
CA PRO A 52 -5.86 13.22 14.97
C PRO A 52 -5.43 13.94 13.68
N ASP A 53 -4.16 13.82 13.31
CA ASP A 53 -3.58 14.54 12.19
C ASP A 53 -2.40 13.79 11.56
N ILE A 54 -1.92 14.31 10.43
CA ILE A 54 -0.79 13.74 9.70
C ILE A 54 0.49 13.69 10.52
N ALA A 55 0.76 14.72 11.35
CA ALA A 55 1.97 14.76 12.15
C ALA A 55 1.98 13.66 13.22
N ALA A 56 0.83 13.40 13.86
CA ALA A 56 0.66 12.31 14.81
C ALA A 56 0.81 10.94 14.14
N ARG A 57 0.29 10.77 12.92
CA ARG A 57 0.50 9.55 12.12
C ARG A 57 1.97 9.32 11.81
N LEU A 58 2.65 10.30 11.21
CA LEU A 58 4.07 10.16 10.83
C LEU A 58 4.98 9.93 12.05
N ARG A 59 4.75 10.64 13.16
CA ARG A 59 5.47 10.38 14.43
C ARG A 59 5.25 8.95 14.94
N THR A 60 4.01 8.46 14.86
CA THR A 60 3.70 7.09 15.28
C THR A 60 4.41 6.07 14.39
N ILE A 61 4.37 6.28 13.06
CA ILE A 61 5.03 5.41 12.08
C ILE A 61 6.55 5.39 12.28
N ASP A 62 7.19 6.53 12.53
CA ASP A 62 8.62 6.61 12.86
C ASP A 62 8.96 5.77 14.10
N ILE A 63 8.20 5.91 15.20
CA ILE A 63 8.42 5.14 16.42
C ILE A 63 8.23 3.63 16.16
N LEU A 64 7.20 3.24 15.42
CA LEU A 64 6.94 1.85 15.05
C LEU A 64 8.10 1.28 14.20
N TRP A 65 8.59 2.04 13.23
CA TRP A 65 9.70 1.63 12.38
C TRP A 65 11.00 1.47 13.18
N ARG A 66 11.31 2.40 14.09
CA ARG A 66 12.48 2.32 14.99
C ARG A 66 12.44 1.09 15.91
N LYS A 67 11.24 0.62 16.26
CA LYS A 67 11.01 -0.60 17.05
C LYS A 67 11.03 -1.89 16.23
N THR A 68 11.03 -1.79 14.92
CA THR A 68 10.99 -2.96 14.04
C THR A 68 12.39 -3.52 13.84
N HIS A 69 12.60 -4.78 14.22
CA HIS A 69 13.80 -5.55 13.90
C HIS A 69 13.66 -6.23 12.53
N SER A 70 12.55 -6.92 12.26
CA SER A 70 12.37 -7.67 11.00
C SER A 70 11.21 -7.12 10.13
N TYR A 71 9.96 -7.16 10.60
CA TYR A 71 8.77 -6.83 9.81
C TYR A 71 7.87 -5.79 10.46
N LEU A 72 7.48 -4.77 9.69
CA LEU A 72 6.43 -3.82 10.03
C LEU A 72 5.21 -4.09 9.14
N LEU A 73 4.09 -4.50 9.76
CA LEU A 73 2.81 -4.71 9.09
C LEU A 73 1.89 -3.54 9.42
N ILE A 74 1.35 -2.88 8.39
CA ILE A 74 0.34 -1.82 8.53
C ILE A 74 -0.90 -2.27 7.75
N VAL A 75 -2.06 -2.25 8.39
CA VAL A 75 -3.35 -2.65 7.81
C VAL A 75 -4.39 -1.58 8.11
N GLU A 76 -5.11 -1.14 7.09
CA GLU A 76 -6.25 -0.24 7.22
C GLU A 76 -7.47 -0.72 6.44
N ALA A 77 -8.60 -0.02 6.61
CA ALA A 77 -9.81 -0.28 5.82
C ALA A 77 -9.49 -0.22 4.32
N GLY A 78 -10.11 -1.10 3.54
CA GLY A 78 -9.96 -1.16 2.09
C GLY A 78 -10.69 -0.03 1.34
N SER A 79 -10.99 1.08 2.00
CA SER A 79 -11.54 2.28 1.36
C SER A 79 -10.43 3.08 0.68
N ASN A 80 -10.79 4.04 -0.17
CA ASN A 80 -9.81 4.99 -0.74
C ASN A 80 -9.05 5.76 0.35
N ALA A 81 -9.73 6.16 1.43
CA ALA A 81 -9.09 6.82 2.56
C ALA A 81 -8.07 5.89 3.26
N GLY A 82 -8.42 4.63 3.51
CA GLY A 82 -7.51 3.70 4.20
C GLY A 82 -6.33 3.29 3.31
N TYR A 83 -6.55 3.12 2.01
CA TYR A 83 -5.48 2.94 1.03
C TYR A 83 -4.50 4.12 1.02
N ARG A 84 -4.98 5.36 1.03
CA ARG A 84 -4.12 6.56 1.10
C ARG A 84 -3.30 6.61 2.39
N LEU A 85 -3.86 6.23 3.54
CA LEU A 85 -3.12 6.13 4.81
C LEU A 85 -2.00 5.09 4.76
N VAL A 86 -2.28 3.92 4.16
CA VAL A 86 -1.28 2.86 3.98
C VAL A 86 -0.16 3.31 3.04
N LEU A 87 -0.49 4.04 1.96
CA LEU A 87 0.52 4.63 1.08
C LEU A 87 1.34 5.73 1.75
N GLU A 88 0.71 6.62 2.51
CA GLU A 88 1.41 7.65 3.29
C GLU A 88 2.47 7.01 4.20
N ALA A 89 2.09 5.95 4.92
CA ALA A 89 3.01 5.22 5.78
C ALA A 89 4.11 4.47 5.01
N ARG A 90 3.74 3.83 3.89
CA ARG A 90 4.67 3.13 3.00
C ARG A 90 5.76 4.07 2.49
N ASP A 91 5.35 5.17 1.87
CA ASP A 91 6.26 6.08 1.19
C ASP A 91 7.12 6.82 2.21
N TYR A 92 6.57 7.16 3.39
CA TYR A 92 7.35 7.74 4.49
C TYR A 92 8.45 6.79 4.99
N VAL A 93 8.16 5.51 5.23
CA VAL A 93 9.17 4.55 5.70
C VAL A 93 10.24 4.26 4.64
N LEU A 94 9.86 4.19 3.36
CA LEU A 94 10.81 4.03 2.26
C LEU A 94 11.73 5.25 2.14
N GLU A 95 11.20 6.45 2.29
CA GLU A 95 11.98 7.69 2.29
C GLU A 95 12.94 7.78 3.49
N LEU A 96 12.49 7.40 4.69
CA LEU A 96 13.37 7.28 5.86
C LEU A 96 14.52 6.30 5.59
N SER A 97 14.22 5.18 4.95
CA SER A 97 15.20 4.15 4.63
C SER A 97 16.23 4.63 3.59
N ARG A 98 15.78 5.43 2.60
CA ARG A 98 16.65 6.06 1.60
C ARG A 98 17.60 7.06 2.25
N ARG A 99 17.10 7.95 3.10
CA ARG A 99 17.92 8.96 3.81
C ARG A 99 18.95 8.32 4.72
N ALA A 100 18.54 7.35 5.54
CA ALA A 100 19.46 6.66 6.44
C ALA A 100 20.57 5.91 5.66
N HIS A 101 20.29 5.45 4.43
CA HIS A 101 21.29 4.83 3.56
C HIS A 101 22.29 5.86 3.03
N GLU A 102 21.83 7.05 2.64
CA GLU A 102 22.67 8.17 2.21
C GLU A 102 23.56 8.70 3.35
N GLU A 103 23.06 8.66 4.59
CA GLU A 103 23.78 9.04 5.81
C GLU A 103 24.74 7.95 6.32
N GLY A 104 24.79 6.78 5.68
CA GLY A 104 25.77 5.73 5.96
C GLY A 104 25.47 4.89 7.22
N GLU A 105 24.22 4.82 7.67
CA GLU A 105 23.87 3.92 8.79
C GLU A 105 24.13 2.44 8.41
N SER A 106 24.42 1.60 9.41
CA SER A 106 24.78 0.19 9.20
C SER A 106 23.61 -0.72 8.83
N ASN A 107 22.37 -0.33 9.16
CA ASN A 107 21.15 -1.07 8.80
C ASN A 107 19.97 -0.14 8.45
N PRO A 108 20.15 0.75 7.46
CA PRO A 108 19.18 1.82 7.18
C PRO A 108 17.99 1.33 6.36
N THR A 109 18.19 0.25 5.60
CA THR A 109 17.31 -0.05 4.48
C THR A 109 16.10 -0.84 4.94
N GLY A 110 14.93 -0.45 4.45
CA GLY A 110 13.71 -1.23 4.46
C GLY A 110 13.16 -1.30 3.05
N TYR A 111 12.49 -2.41 2.72
CA TYR A 111 11.85 -2.61 1.43
C TYR A 111 10.44 -3.16 1.60
N VAL A 112 9.57 -2.92 0.63
CA VAL A 112 8.22 -3.48 0.63
C VAL A 112 8.30 -4.97 0.32
N PHE A 113 7.96 -5.77 1.33
CA PHE A 113 7.87 -7.22 1.22
C PHE A 113 6.54 -7.65 0.57
N SER A 114 5.45 -6.94 0.88
CA SER A 114 4.11 -7.19 0.33
C SER A 114 3.23 -5.96 0.55
N PRO A 115 2.15 -5.70 -0.22
CA PRO A 115 1.73 -6.38 -1.44
C PRO A 115 2.48 -5.91 -2.69
N CYS A 116 3.00 -4.69 -2.70
CA CYS A 116 3.72 -4.18 -3.87
C CYS A 116 4.98 -5.02 -4.12
N SER A 117 5.21 -5.40 -5.37
CA SER A 117 6.43 -6.06 -5.84
C SER A 117 7.58 -5.06 -6.10
N HIS A 118 7.37 -3.79 -5.76
CA HIS A 118 8.27 -2.68 -6.03
C HIS A 118 8.29 -1.68 -4.86
N ASP A 119 9.39 -0.92 -4.81
CA ASP A 119 9.60 0.16 -3.85
C ASP A 119 9.36 1.55 -4.48
N LYS A 120 9.01 1.60 -5.77
CA LYS A 120 8.65 2.83 -6.51
C LYS A 120 7.27 3.38 -6.10
N PHE A 121 6.89 4.57 -6.59
CA PHE A 121 5.53 5.09 -6.41
C PHE A 121 4.46 4.08 -6.85
N CYS A 122 3.35 4.03 -6.11
CA CYS A 122 2.28 3.09 -6.40
C CYS A 122 1.53 3.50 -7.68
N PRO A 123 1.53 2.68 -8.75
CA PRO A 123 0.90 3.08 -10.01
C PRO A 123 -0.63 3.17 -9.89
N ARG A 124 -1.24 2.47 -8.93
CA ARG A 124 -2.68 2.61 -8.60
C ARG A 124 -3.04 4.00 -8.08
N TYR A 125 -2.08 4.73 -7.51
CA TYR A 125 -2.32 6.11 -7.10
C TYR A 125 -2.28 7.07 -8.28
N LEU A 126 -1.45 6.75 -9.29
CA LEU A 126 -1.18 7.59 -10.45
C LEU A 126 -2.15 7.34 -11.62
N ASP A 127 -2.81 6.18 -11.68
CA ASP A 127 -3.66 5.79 -12.82
C ASP A 127 -4.96 6.61 -12.97
N GLY A 128 -5.29 7.48 -12.00
CA GLY A 128 -6.48 8.35 -12.03
C GLY A 128 -7.82 7.63 -11.88
N THR A 129 -7.84 6.29 -11.76
CA THR A 129 -9.07 5.49 -11.72
C THR A 129 -9.80 5.58 -10.37
N ASN A 130 -9.11 6.08 -9.33
CA ASN A 130 -9.59 6.12 -7.94
C ASN A 130 -9.97 4.73 -7.39
N ILE A 131 -9.37 3.67 -7.95
CA ILE A 131 -9.51 2.28 -7.47
C ILE A 131 -8.40 2.03 -6.43
N PRO A 132 -8.73 1.77 -5.16
CA PRO A 132 -7.72 1.51 -4.14
C PRO A 132 -7.01 0.17 -4.37
N CYS A 133 -5.72 0.10 -4.02
CA CYS A 133 -5.03 -1.19 -3.90
C CYS A 133 -5.41 -1.85 -2.56
N ASN A 134 -6.51 -2.60 -2.57
CA ASN A 134 -7.03 -3.33 -1.42
C ASN A 134 -7.15 -4.84 -1.75
N PHE A 135 -7.59 -5.61 -0.76
CA PHE A 135 -7.86 -7.03 -0.85
C PHE A 135 -9.13 -7.34 -0.08
N GLU A 136 -9.69 -8.54 -0.31
CA GLU A 136 -10.93 -8.98 0.30
C GLU A 136 -10.72 -10.31 1.03
N VAL A 137 -11.20 -10.39 2.26
CA VAL A 137 -11.23 -11.63 3.05
C VAL A 137 -12.66 -11.97 3.44
N SER A 138 -12.99 -13.25 3.41
CA SER A 138 -14.29 -13.74 3.89
C SER A 138 -14.19 -14.11 5.37
N TYR A 139 -15.12 -13.65 6.19
CA TYR A 139 -15.20 -13.97 7.61
C TYR A 139 -16.62 -14.36 8.02
N ARG A 140 -16.76 -15.06 9.14
CA ARG A 140 -18.07 -15.33 9.75
C ARG A 140 -18.19 -14.53 11.03
N PRO A 141 -19.13 -13.57 11.11
CA PRO A 141 -19.32 -12.81 12.34
C PRO A 141 -19.77 -13.74 13.46
N PHE A 142 -19.34 -13.43 14.68
CA PHE A 142 -19.85 -14.11 15.86
C PHE A 142 -21.35 -13.83 15.99
N SER A 143 -22.15 -14.88 16.19
CA SER A 143 -23.59 -14.75 16.37
C SER A 143 -24.12 -15.80 17.33
N ILE A 144 -24.99 -15.35 18.23
CA ILE A 144 -25.69 -16.21 19.18
C ILE A 144 -27.07 -16.53 18.58
N ASN A 145 -27.39 -17.81 18.43
CA ASN A 145 -28.69 -18.32 17.95
C ASN A 145 -29.12 -17.85 16.55
N ARG A 146 -28.19 -17.45 15.68
CA ARG A 146 -28.47 -17.13 14.26
C ARG A 146 -27.47 -17.81 13.34
N LYS A 147 -27.93 -18.43 12.26
CA LYS A 147 -27.04 -18.82 11.16
C LYS A 147 -26.78 -17.58 10.31
N ILE A 148 -25.54 -17.09 10.32
CA ILE A 148 -25.11 -15.96 9.49
C ILE A 148 -24.21 -16.46 8.37
N ASN A 149 -24.47 -15.98 7.16
CA ASN A 149 -23.62 -16.23 5.99
C ASN A 149 -22.25 -15.59 6.16
N ALA A 150 -21.25 -16.08 5.42
CA ALA A 150 -19.95 -15.42 5.39
C ALA A 150 -20.11 -13.99 4.85
N LEU A 151 -19.54 -13.04 5.58
CA LEU A 151 -19.42 -11.65 5.15
C LEU A 151 -18.03 -11.43 4.55
N LYS A 152 -17.88 -10.30 3.85
CA LYS A 152 -16.63 -9.90 3.23
C LYS A 152 -16.13 -8.63 3.89
N ASP A 153 -14.86 -8.60 4.25
CA ASP A 153 -14.17 -7.39 4.70
C ASP A 153 -13.08 -7.02 3.69
N ARG A 154 -12.95 -5.72 3.43
CA ARG A 154 -11.93 -5.19 2.53
C ARG A 154 -10.89 -4.43 3.33
N PHE A 155 -9.63 -4.66 3.02
CA PHE A 155 -8.50 -4.06 3.71
C PHE A 155 -7.39 -3.68 2.74
N SER A 156 -6.66 -2.63 3.08
CA SER A 156 -5.41 -2.24 2.42
C SER A 156 -4.28 -2.52 3.40
N TYR A 157 -3.14 -3.03 2.94
CA TYR A 157 -2.02 -3.31 3.83
C TYR A 157 -0.68 -3.09 3.15
N VAL A 158 0.36 -2.93 3.96
CA VAL A 158 1.76 -3.01 3.54
C VAL A 158 2.57 -3.74 4.60
N ILE A 159 3.50 -4.58 4.15
CA ILE A 159 4.51 -5.23 4.96
C ILE A 159 5.85 -4.69 4.48
N ILE A 160 6.58 -4.05 5.39
CA ILE A 160 7.92 -3.54 5.13
C ILE A 160 8.90 -4.37 5.94
N LYS A 161 9.93 -4.88 5.27
CA LYS A 161 10.97 -5.69 5.89
C LYS A 161 12.25 -4.87 6.01
N ARG A 162 12.93 -4.98 7.16
CA ARG A 162 14.27 -4.43 7.41
C ARG A 162 15.34 -5.20 6.61
N GLY A 163 16.41 -4.49 6.26
CA GLY A 163 17.58 -5.03 5.56
C GLY A 163 17.49 -4.82 4.04
N LYS A 164 18.43 -5.44 3.32
CA LYS A 164 18.47 -5.40 1.86
C LYS A 164 17.60 -6.51 1.28
N ARG A 165 16.99 -6.26 0.12
CA ARG A 165 16.27 -7.29 -0.62
C ARG A 165 17.27 -8.33 -1.14
N ASN A 166 17.01 -9.61 -0.89
CA ASN A 166 17.81 -10.69 -1.43
C ASN A 166 17.20 -11.13 -2.76
N GLU A 167 17.89 -10.81 -3.87
CA GLU A 167 17.41 -11.06 -5.23
C GLU A 167 17.36 -12.56 -5.59
N ASP A 168 18.19 -13.41 -4.98
CA ASP A 168 18.19 -14.85 -5.22
C ASP A 168 16.90 -15.51 -4.69
N VAL A 169 16.36 -14.97 -3.60
CA VAL A 169 15.16 -15.49 -2.92
C VAL A 169 13.89 -14.77 -3.36
N ASP A 170 13.98 -13.45 -3.58
CA ASP A 170 12.84 -12.60 -3.92
C ASP A 170 12.90 -12.16 -5.39
N GLN A 171 12.22 -12.92 -6.23
CA GLN A 171 12.12 -12.67 -7.68
C GLN A 171 11.21 -11.48 -8.04
N GLN A 172 10.57 -10.85 -7.05
CA GLN A 172 9.64 -9.72 -7.24
C GLN A 172 8.56 -10.01 -8.29
N TRP A 173 7.94 -11.20 -8.20
CA TRP A 173 6.86 -11.60 -9.09
C TRP A 173 5.74 -10.54 -9.09
N PRO A 174 5.18 -10.20 -10.27
CA PRO A 174 4.08 -9.25 -10.34
C PRO A 174 2.87 -9.73 -9.54
N ARG A 175 2.14 -8.79 -8.93
CA ARG A 175 0.94 -9.10 -8.16
C ARG A 175 -0.31 -8.94 -9.00
N VAL A 176 -1.21 -9.92 -8.93
CA VAL A 176 -2.53 -9.88 -9.54
C VAL A 176 -3.40 -8.85 -8.81
N ILE A 177 -3.82 -7.78 -9.50
CA ILE A 177 -4.53 -6.65 -8.88
C ILE A 177 -6.05 -6.74 -8.93
N GLN A 178 -6.59 -7.72 -9.67
CA GLN A 178 -8.01 -8.05 -9.74
C GLN A 178 -8.17 -9.48 -10.26
N ASN A 179 -9.34 -10.09 -10.06
CA ASN A 179 -9.58 -11.46 -10.53
C ASN A 179 -9.32 -11.59 -12.04
N PRO A 180 -8.53 -12.59 -12.47
CA PRO A 180 -8.26 -12.81 -13.89
C PRO A 180 -9.55 -13.04 -14.69
N SER A 181 -9.63 -12.43 -15.88
CA SER A 181 -10.75 -12.61 -16.79
C SER A 181 -10.56 -13.87 -17.63
N LEU A 182 -11.32 -14.91 -17.32
CA LEU A 182 -11.31 -16.19 -18.04
C LEU A 182 -12.06 -16.06 -19.37
N LYS A 183 -11.37 -16.28 -20.49
CA LYS A 183 -11.98 -16.36 -21.84
C LYS A 183 -11.78 -17.76 -22.41
N LYS A 184 -12.49 -18.09 -23.51
CA LYS A 184 -12.48 -19.45 -24.11
C LYS A 184 -11.07 -19.99 -24.40
N LYS A 185 -10.17 -19.16 -24.95
CA LYS A 185 -8.82 -19.57 -25.41
C LYS A 185 -7.67 -18.86 -24.69
N HIS A 186 -7.96 -17.88 -23.86
CA HIS A 186 -6.96 -17.06 -23.18
C HIS A 186 -7.46 -16.58 -21.81
N VAL A 187 -6.55 -16.14 -20.95
CA VAL A 187 -6.88 -15.51 -19.67
C VAL A 187 -6.23 -14.13 -19.66
N ILE A 188 -6.97 -13.11 -19.25
CA ILE A 188 -6.44 -11.75 -19.11
C ILE A 188 -6.14 -11.51 -17.64
N CYS A 189 -4.89 -11.18 -17.32
CA CYS A 189 -4.43 -10.86 -15.98
C CYS A 189 -3.98 -9.40 -15.94
N HIS A 190 -4.44 -8.63 -14.95
CA HIS A 190 -3.90 -7.29 -14.69
C HIS A 190 -2.92 -7.39 -13.52
N LEU A 191 -1.75 -6.81 -13.69
CA LEU A 191 -0.57 -7.08 -12.88
C LEU A 191 0.08 -5.78 -12.44
N CYS A 192 0.44 -5.68 -11.16
CA CYS A 192 1.35 -4.65 -10.66
C CYS A 192 2.76 -5.21 -10.65
N THR A 193 3.68 -4.57 -11.38
CA THR A 193 5.00 -5.11 -11.68
C THR A 193 6.10 -4.53 -10.78
N LYS A 194 7.26 -5.20 -10.73
CA LYS A 194 8.46 -4.69 -10.03
C LYS A 194 8.94 -3.33 -10.55
N TYR A 195 8.53 -2.95 -11.77
CA TYR A 195 8.88 -1.68 -12.38
C TYR A 195 7.99 -0.51 -11.93
N GLY A 196 7.01 -0.74 -11.04
CA GLY A 196 6.09 0.29 -10.58
C GLY A 196 5.05 0.67 -11.63
N THR A 197 4.64 -0.28 -12.46
CA THR A 197 3.66 -0.08 -13.54
C THR A 197 2.54 -1.12 -13.46
N LEU A 198 1.36 -0.74 -13.97
CA LEU A 198 0.26 -1.67 -14.20
C LEU A 198 0.36 -2.21 -15.63
N GLN A 199 0.39 -3.53 -15.78
CA GLN A 199 0.43 -4.20 -17.08
C GLN A 199 -0.73 -5.18 -17.22
N GLU A 200 -1.28 -5.26 -18.44
CA GLU A 200 -2.22 -6.30 -18.82
C GLU A 200 -1.49 -7.42 -19.57
N LEU A 201 -1.66 -8.65 -19.08
CA LEU A 201 -1.08 -9.85 -19.69
C LEU A 201 -2.18 -10.77 -20.23
N THR A 202 -2.21 -10.96 -21.54
CA THR A 202 -3.06 -11.96 -22.19
C THR A 202 -2.35 -13.31 -22.30
N VAL A 203 -2.65 -14.20 -21.36
CA VAL A 203 -2.05 -15.53 -21.26
C VAL A 203 -2.77 -16.51 -22.19
N THR A 204 -2.00 -17.14 -23.08
CA THR A 204 -2.47 -18.21 -23.97
C THR A 204 -1.57 -19.43 -23.83
N LYS A 205 -2.14 -20.64 -24.00
CA LYS A 205 -1.38 -21.90 -23.98
C LYS A 205 -0.27 -21.93 -25.03
N ARG A 206 -0.48 -21.30 -26.19
CA ARG A 206 0.48 -21.26 -27.31
C ARG A 206 1.67 -20.35 -27.00
N ARG A 207 1.43 -19.13 -26.49
CA ARG A 207 2.50 -18.15 -26.25
C ARG A 207 3.27 -18.37 -24.95
N HIS A 208 2.59 -18.84 -23.89
CA HIS A 208 3.15 -18.89 -22.53
C HIS A 208 3.30 -20.33 -22.00
N GLY A 209 3.00 -21.33 -22.82
CA GLY A 209 3.04 -22.73 -22.43
C GLY A 209 1.88 -23.19 -21.54
N LYS A 210 1.85 -24.50 -21.26
CA LYS A 210 0.78 -25.15 -20.47
C LYS A 210 0.81 -24.73 -18.99
N ALA A 211 1.99 -24.57 -18.40
CA ALA A 211 2.15 -24.27 -16.99
C ALA A 211 1.62 -22.88 -16.63
N CYS A 212 2.12 -21.83 -17.28
CA CYS A 212 1.65 -20.45 -17.07
C CYS A 212 0.14 -20.31 -17.34
N TYR A 213 -0.36 -20.92 -18.42
CA TYR A 213 -1.79 -20.93 -18.72
C TYR A 213 -2.64 -21.69 -17.67
N SER A 214 -2.09 -22.71 -17.01
CA SER A 214 -2.78 -23.39 -15.91
C SER A 214 -2.78 -22.54 -14.64
N VAL A 215 -1.67 -21.87 -14.33
CA VAL A 215 -1.56 -20.94 -13.21
C VAL A 215 -2.53 -19.78 -13.40
N SER A 216 -2.60 -19.20 -14.60
CA SER A 216 -3.48 -18.06 -14.90
C SER A 216 -4.95 -18.35 -14.66
N LYS A 217 -5.41 -19.59 -14.87
CA LYS A 217 -6.80 -19.98 -14.59
C LYS A 217 -7.13 -20.12 -13.11
N LYS A 218 -6.12 -20.39 -12.28
CA LYS A 218 -6.27 -20.63 -10.84
C LYS A 218 -5.88 -19.41 -10.01
N ALA A 219 -5.17 -18.46 -10.61
CA ALA A 219 -4.79 -17.23 -9.96
C ALA A 219 -6.03 -16.45 -9.51
N SER A 220 -5.93 -15.87 -8.32
CA SER A 220 -6.94 -15.07 -7.67
C SER A 220 -6.41 -13.66 -7.41
N TRP A 221 -7.33 -12.73 -7.11
CA TRP A 221 -6.94 -11.38 -6.72
C TRP A 221 -5.97 -11.39 -5.53
N GLY A 222 -4.81 -10.80 -5.73
CA GLY A 222 -3.74 -10.70 -4.74
C GLY A 222 -2.66 -11.76 -4.84
N ASP A 223 -2.77 -12.75 -5.73
CA ASP A 223 -1.70 -13.74 -5.92
C ASP A 223 -0.44 -13.13 -6.53
N LEU A 224 0.71 -13.71 -6.19
CA LEU A 224 1.95 -13.51 -6.95
C LEU A 224 1.86 -14.33 -8.24
N PHE A 225 2.22 -13.71 -9.36
CA PHE A 225 2.11 -14.32 -10.68
C PHE A 225 3.51 -14.63 -11.23
N PRO A 226 3.91 -15.91 -11.37
CA PRO A 226 5.27 -16.31 -11.71
C PRO A 226 5.55 -16.12 -13.22
N VAL A 227 5.69 -14.88 -13.66
CA VAL A 227 6.01 -14.49 -15.03
C VAL A 227 7.04 -13.36 -15.04
N VAL A 228 8.00 -13.45 -15.96
CA VAL A 228 8.93 -12.36 -16.24
C VAL A 228 8.30 -11.49 -17.32
N LEU A 229 8.04 -10.23 -16.99
CA LEU A 229 7.55 -9.24 -17.93
C LEU A 229 8.71 -8.35 -18.39
N PRO A 230 8.72 -7.95 -19.67
CA PRO A 230 9.67 -6.95 -20.12
C PRO A 230 9.46 -5.64 -19.35
N GLU A 231 10.55 -4.90 -19.17
CA GLU A 231 10.46 -3.53 -18.69
C GLU A 231 9.64 -2.71 -19.70
N PRO A 232 8.64 -1.93 -19.24
CA PRO A 232 7.85 -1.11 -20.15
C PRO A 232 8.76 -0.07 -20.81
N GLU A 233 8.67 0.06 -22.13
CA GLU A 233 9.30 1.14 -22.86
C GLU A 233 8.71 2.46 -22.36
N LEU A 234 9.58 3.35 -21.86
CA LEU A 234 9.21 4.75 -21.59
C LEU A 234 8.87 5.37 -22.94
N THR A 235 7.61 5.37 -23.34
CA THR A 235 7.14 6.25 -24.41
C THR A 235 7.48 7.67 -23.99
N GLN A 236 8.47 8.27 -24.64
CA GLN A 236 8.76 9.69 -24.54
C GLN A 236 7.43 10.41 -24.81
N ALA A 237 6.87 11.04 -23.78
CA ALA A 237 5.79 11.97 -23.99
C ALA A 237 6.37 13.06 -24.89
N THR A 238 5.99 13.05 -26.16
CA THR A 238 6.26 14.16 -27.06
C THR A 238 5.62 15.38 -26.42
N GLU A 239 6.44 16.31 -25.93
CA GLU A 239 6.03 17.67 -25.62
C GLU A 239 5.47 18.30 -26.90
N SER A 240 4.17 18.18 -27.12
CA SER A 240 3.45 19.11 -27.96
C SER A 240 3.24 20.38 -27.14
N THR A 241 4.28 21.21 -27.07
CA THR A 241 4.12 22.63 -26.75
C THR A 241 3.36 23.27 -27.91
N ASP A 242 2.04 23.29 -27.81
CA ASP A 242 1.24 24.26 -28.53
C ASP A 242 1.54 25.64 -27.92
N ILE A 243 2.52 26.31 -28.50
CA ILE A 243 2.77 27.74 -28.27
C ILE A 243 1.56 28.46 -28.86
N ILE A 244 0.60 28.80 -28.01
CA ILE A 244 -0.38 29.84 -28.28
C ILE A 244 0.42 31.14 -28.28
N THR A 245 0.83 31.62 -29.46
CA THR A 245 1.27 33.00 -29.64
C THR A 245 0.05 33.89 -29.47
N GLU A 246 -0.14 34.45 -28.28
CA GLU A 246 -0.99 35.62 -28.11
C GLU A 246 -0.35 36.78 -28.88
N ASN A 247 -1.04 37.23 -29.92
CA ASN A 247 -0.73 38.45 -30.64
C ASN A 247 -0.81 39.63 -29.66
N GLY A 248 0.31 40.33 -29.50
CA GLY A 248 0.35 41.61 -28.82
C GLY A 248 -0.22 42.70 -29.72
N ASP A 249 -1.42 43.17 -29.41
CA ASP A 249 -1.97 44.40 -29.97
C ASP A 249 -1.61 45.60 -29.07
N ASP A 250 -0.58 46.28 -29.56
CA ASP A 250 -0.21 47.69 -29.48
C ASP A 250 -1.18 48.67 -28.78
N LEU A 251 -0.78 49.15 -27.60
CA LEU A 251 -1.37 50.35 -26.96
C LEU A 251 -0.73 51.61 -27.56
N GLY A 252 -1.24 52.01 -28.71
CA GLY A 252 -0.99 53.32 -29.33
C GLY A 252 -1.83 54.43 -28.69
N ASN A 253 -1.20 55.22 -27.84
CA ASN A 253 -1.72 56.48 -27.31
C ASN A 253 -1.97 57.49 -28.46
N LYS A 254 -3.18 58.07 -28.57
CA LYS A 254 -3.38 59.39 -29.20
C LYS A 254 -4.68 60.05 -28.72
N GLU A 255 -4.47 61.27 -28.24
CA GLU A 255 -5.41 62.29 -27.84
C GLU A 255 -6.43 62.61 -28.96
N ASN A 256 -7.69 62.84 -28.60
CA ASN A 256 -8.41 64.00 -29.11
C ASN A 256 -9.63 64.35 -28.26
N ILE A 257 -9.59 65.57 -27.74
CA ILE A 257 -10.68 66.29 -27.07
C ILE A 257 -11.42 67.10 -28.14
N GLY A 258 -12.74 66.93 -28.22
CA GLY A 258 -13.70 67.78 -28.94
C GLY A 258 -15.09 67.18 -28.70
N LYS A 259 -15.98 67.84 -27.94
CA LYS A 259 -17.03 68.76 -28.44
C LYS A 259 -17.92 68.09 -29.48
N GLU A 260 -19.23 68.18 -29.50
CA GLU A 260 -20.29 68.90 -28.78
C GLU A 260 -21.61 68.26 -29.33
N ASP A 261 -22.72 68.59 -28.68
CA ASP A 261 -24.09 68.62 -29.23
C ASP A 261 -25.00 67.37 -29.28
N MET A 262 -26.15 67.60 -28.62
CA MET A 262 -27.48 66.96 -28.62
C MET A 262 -27.77 65.79 -27.68
#